data_AF-A0A518FN26-F1
#
_entry.id   AF-A0A518FN26-F1
#
_cell.length_a   1.000
_cell.length_b   1.000
_cell.length_c   1.000
_cell.angle_alpha   90.00
_cell.angle_beta   90.00
_cell.angle_gamma   90.00
#
_symmetry.space_group_name_H-M   'P 1'
#
loop_
_entity.id
_entity.type
_entity.pdbx_description
1 polymer ?
#
loop_
_entity_poly.entity_id
_entity_poly.type
_entity_poly.pdbx_seq_one_letter_code
_entity_poly.pdbx_strand_id
1 'polypeptide(L)'
;MSGQPRTSKTTIIARILALGASLGTTFFYILAALGISAAIGPIWIGAVIGIGLFVFVMWAIIRFLGWVLAGDDPSYQQYIAEGGDPYFDGLPPPLNTDSWTQRIGGLSEPVTDFVPPDHWQYQCQRCGARVEHEIDICWNCGNGNDTQQCHGCGLFVKEPSFGAFETTGVICPHCNSVIRA
;
A
#
# COMPACT_ATOMS: atom_id res chain seq x y z
N MET A 1 -36.89 2.44 6.69
CA MET A 1 -36.65 1.84 5.36
C MET A 1 -35.76 0.62 5.57
N SER A 2 -36.32 -0.58 5.47
CA SER A 2 -35.60 -1.84 5.69
C SER A 2 -34.64 -2.07 4.52
N GLY A 3 -33.35 -1.79 4.73
CA GLY A 3 -32.32 -2.06 3.74
C GLY A 3 -32.30 -3.55 3.44
N GLN A 4 -32.52 -3.92 2.17
CA GLN A 4 -32.25 -5.27 1.71
C GLN A 4 -30.83 -5.67 2.16
N PRO A 5 -30.63 -6.87 2.73
CA PRO A 5 -29.30 -7.32 3.09
C PRO A 5 -28.45 -7.36 1.82
N ARG A 6 -27.49 -6.44 1.71
CA ARG A 6 -26.52 -6.45 0.62
C ARG A 6 -25.75 -7.75 0.73
N THR A 7 -25.79 -8.55 -0.32
CA THR A 7 -24.99 -9.78 -0.45
C THR A 7 -23.56 -9.51 0.00
N SER A 8 -23.07 -10.30 0.95
CA SER A 8 -21.75 -10.04 1.54
C SER A 8 -20.65 -10.05 0.47
N LYS A 9 -19.62 -9.22 0.63
CA LYS A 9 -18.49 -9.14 -0.31
C LYS A 9 -17.85 -10.52 -0.53
N THR A 10 -17.76 -11.34 0.51
CA THR A 10 -17.26 -12.72 0.44
C THR A 10 -18.14 -13.62 -0.41
N THR A 11 -19.46 -13.50 -0.33
CA THR A 11 -20.39 -14.23 -1.21
C THR A 11 -20.25 -13.82 -2.68
N ILE A 12 -20.01 -12.53 -2.95
CA ILE A 12 -19.77 -12.03 -4.32
C ILE A 12 -18.47 -12.62 -4.87
N ILE A 13 -17.37 -12.55 -4.09
CA ILE A 13 -16.07 -13.12 -4.46
C ILE A 13 -16.18 -14.64 -4.69
N ALA A 14 -16.85 -15.37 -3.79
CA ALA A 14 -17.04 -16.80 -3.92
C ALA A 14 -17.79 -17.20 -5.20
N ARG A 15 -18.80 -16.42 -5.61
CA ARG A 15 -19.53 -16.64 -6.87
C ARG A 15 -18.68 -16.39 -8.11
N ILE A 16 -17.85 -15.34 -8.09
CA ILE A 16 -16.93 -15.03 -9.18
C ILE A 16 -15.87 -16.14 -9.31
N LEU A 17 -15.31 -16.60 -8.19
CA LEU A 17 -14.33 -17.68 -8.19
C LEU A 17 -14.92 -19.01 -8.68
N ALA A 18 -16.14 -19.35 -8.22
CA ALA A 18 -16.83 -20.55 -8.69
C ALA A 18 -17.12 -20.51 -10.20
N LEU A 19 -17.53 -19.35 -10.73
CA LEU A 19 -17.72 -19.16 -12.16
C LEU A 19 -16.39 -19.30 -12.92
N GLY A 20 -15.33 -18.63 -12.46
CA GLY A 20 -14.00 -18.72 -13.06
C GLY A 20 -13.45 -20.14 -13.09
N ALA A 21 -13.59 -20.88 -11.98
CA ALA A 21 -13.20 -22.28 -11.91
C ALA A 21 -14.00 -23.14 -12.90
N SER A 22 -15.33 -22.98 -12.96
CA SER A 22 -16.18 -23.76 -13.87
C SER A 22 -15.86 -23.52 -15.35
N LEU A 23 -15.59 -22.27 -15.74
CA LEU A 23 -15.21 -21.91 -17.10
C LEU A 23 -13.80 -22.43 -17.43
N GLY A 24 -12.85 -22.28 -16.51
CA GLY A 24 -11.48 -22.77 -16.66
C GLY A 24 -11.43 -24.29 -16.81
N THR A 25 -12.16 -25.03 -15.97
CA THR A 25 -12.28 -26.49 -16.06
C THR A 25 -12.94 -26.94 -17.36
N THR A 26 -14.02 -26.28 -17.78
CA THR A 26 -14.70 -26.60 -19.05
C THR A 26 -13.78 -26.36 -20.25
N PHE A 27 -13.06 -25.23 -20.26
CA PHE A 27 -12.09 -24.91 -21.29
C PHE A 27 -10.94 -25.93 -21.33
N PHE A 28 -10.44 -26.34 -20.17
CA PHE A 28 -9.41 -27.38 -20.06
C PHE A 28 -9.90 -28.73 -20.59
N TYR A 29 -11.13 -29.15 -20.29
CA TYR A 29 -11.72 -30.37 -20.84
C TYR A 29 -11.93 -30.31 -22.35
N ILE A 30 -12.34 -29.16 -22.90
CA ILE A 30 -12.44 -28.96 -24.35
C ILE A 30 -11.05 -29.07 -25.01
N LEU A 31 -10.05 -28.39 -24.47
CA LEU A 31 -8.67 -28.49 -24.96
C LEU A 31 -8.11 -29.90 -24.82
N ALA A 32 -8.49 -30.64 -23.77
CA ALA A 32 -8.10 -32.03 -23.59
C ALA A 32 -8.79 -32.98 -24.56
N ALA A 33 -10.08 -32.80 -24.81
CA ALA A 33 -10.83 -33.55 -25.81
C ALA A 33 -10.30 -33.30 -27.24
N LEU A 34 -9.77 -32.11 -27.50
CA LEU A 34 -9.11 -31.74 -28.77
C LEU A 34 -7.66 -32.24 -28.88
N GLY A 35 -7.13 -32.95 -27.88
CA GLY A 35 -5.74 -33.42 -27.85
C GLY A 35 -4.68 -32.32 -27.67
N ILE A 36 -5.12 -31.09 -27.45
CA ILE A 36 -4.28 -29.89 -27.28
C ILE A 36 -3.72 -29.81 -25.85
N SER A 37 -4.37 -30.44 -24.86
CA SER A 37 -3.90 -30.47 -23.47
C SER A 37 -2.52 -31.11 -23.30
N ALA A 38 -2.14 -32.07 -24.15
CA ALA A 38 -0.82 -32.70 -24.12
C ALA A 38 0.31 -31.72 -24.48
N ALA A 39 0.01 -30.67 -25.27
CA ALA A 39 0.96 -29.61 -25.62
C ALA A 39 0.85 -28.40 -24.66
N ILE A 40 -0.37 -28.01 -24.29
CA ILE A 40 -0.63 -26.81 -23.49
C ILE A 40 -0.39 -27.04 -21.99
N GLY A 41 -0.68 -28.24 -21.47
CA GLY A 41 -0.51 -28.57 -20.05
C GLY A 41 0.92 -28.38 -19.56
N PRO A 42 1.93 -28.98 -20.23
CA PRO A 42 3.34 -28.76 -19.88
C PRO A 42 3.78 -27.31 -19.99
N ILE A 43 3.24 -26.53 -20.94
CA ILE A 43 3.54 -25.10 -21.10
C ILE A 43 3.03 -24.30 -19.90
N TRP A 44 1.79 -24.52 -19.46
CA TRP A 44 1.26 -23.84 -18.27
C TRP A 44 1.99 -24.25 -16.99
N ILE A 45 2.28 -25.54 -16.83
CA ILE A 45 3.05 -26.04 -15.68
C ILE A 45 4.45 -25.40 -15.69
N GLY A 46 5.13 -25.40 -16.83
CA GLY A 46 6.43 -24.76 -17.01
C GLY A 46 6.39 -23.26 -16.75
N ALA A 47 5.34 -22.57 -17.21
CA ALA A 47 5.15 -21.14 -16.97
C ALA A 47 4.92 -20.83 -15.49
N VAL A 48 4.04 -21.58 -14.81
CA VAL A 48 3.76 -21.39 -13.38
C VAL A 48 5.01 -21.67 -12.54
N ILE A 49 5.73 -22.76 -12.82
CA ILE A 49 6.97 -23.10 -12.12
C ILE A 49 8.06 -22.07 -12.41
N GLY A 50 8.24 -21.67 -13.68
CA GLY A 50 9.27 -20.73 -14.09
C GLY A 50 9.05 -19.34 -13.48
N ILE A 51 7.81 -18.82 -13.55
CA ILE A 51 7.43 -17.56 -12.92
C ILE A 51 7.57 -17.66 -11.40
N GLY A 52 7.05 -18.73 -10.79
CA GLY A 52 7.14 -18.93 -9.34
C GLY A 52 8.59 -19.00 -8.84
N LEU A 53 9.46 -19.70 -9.56
CA LEU A 53 10.89 -19.77 -9.24
C LEU A 53 11.57 -18.41 -9.41
N PHE A 54 11.29 -17.70 -10.51
CA PHE A 54 11.84 -16.36 -10.74
C PHE A 54 11.44 -15.40 -9.63
N VAL A 55 10.15 -15.37 -9.27
CA VAL A 55 9.62 -14.59 -8.15
C VAL A 55 10.36 -14.98 -6.87
N PHE A 56 10.41 -16.26 -6.50
CA PHE A 56 11.12 -16.70 -5.30
C PHE A 56 12.61 -16.28 -5.27
N VAL A 57 13.31 -16.35 -6.40
CA VAL A 57 14.71 -15.92 -6.50
C VAL A 57 14.84 -14.40 -6.31
N MET A 58 13.97 -13.61 -6.95
CA MET A 58 13.97 -12.15 -6.76
C MET A 58 13.67 -11.76 -5.30
N TRP A 59 12.69 -12.43 -4.68
CA TRP A 59 12.40 -12.26 -3.25
C TRP A 59 13.63 -12.54 -2.40
N ALA A 60 14.32 -13.66 -2.62
CA ALA A 60 15.50 -14.04 -1.87
C ALA A 60 16.66 -13.04 -2.07
N ILE A 61 16.83 -12.50 -3.28
CA ILE A 61 17.85 -11.48 -3.53
C ILE A 61 17.54 -10.20 -2.73
N ILE A 62 16.31 -9.68 -2.83
CA ILE A 62 15.94 -8.40 -2.21
C ILE A 62 15.92 -8.51 -0.68
N ARG A 63 15.28 -9.56 -0.15
CA ARG A 63 15.07 -9.71 1.30
C ARG A 63 16.25 -10.38 1.98
N PHE A 64 16.66 -11.57 1.53
CA PHE A 64 17.71 -12.30 2.22
C PHE A 64 19.10 -11.71 1.93
N LEU A 65 19.46 -11.51 0.66
CA LEU A 65 20.76 -10.93 0.31
C LEU A 65 20.87 -9.47 0.79
N GLY A 66 19.81 -8.68 0.61
CA GLY A 66 19.73 -7.31 1.14
C GLY A 66 19.96 -7.25 2.65
N TRP A 67 19.29 -8.11 3.43
CA TRP A 67 19.47 -8.18 4.88
C TRP A 67 20.88 -8.62 5.27
N VAL A 68 21.46 -9.62 4.59
CA VAL A 68 22.85 -10.06 4.86
C VAL A 68 23.88 -8.96 4.60
N LEU A 69 23.67 -8.14 3.55
CA LEU A 69 24.63 -7.13 3.14
C LEU A 69 24.46 -5.79 3.87
N ALA A 70 23.22 -5.41 4.17
CA ALA A 70 22.86 -4.05 4.62
C ALA A 70 21.83 -4.05 5.76
N GLY A 71 21.65 -5.17 6.47
CA GLY A 71 20.67 -5.28 7.55
C GLY A 71 20.81 -4.22 8.64
N ASP A 72 22.02 -3.74 8.92
CA ASP A 72 22.26 -2.68 9.91
C ASP A 72 22.31 -1.27 9.29
N ASP A 73 22.15 -1.13 7.97
CA ASP A 73 22.14 0.17 7.29
C ASP A 73 20.77 0.86 7.48
N PRO A 74 20.71 2.07 8.07
CA PRO A 74 19.48 2.83 8.22
C PRO A 74 18.73 3.05 6.90
N SER A 75 19.45 3.18 5.79
CA SER A 75 18.90 3.39 4.46
C SER A 75 18.19 2.14 3.94
N TYR A 76 18.74 0.95 4.23
CA TYR A 76 18.09 -0.32 3.89
C TYR A 76 16.84 -0.55 4.75
N GLN A 77 16.93 -0.23 6.05
CA GLN A 77 15.78 -0.31 6.95
C GLN A 77 14.65 0.62 6.51
N GLN A 78 14.99 1.84 6.08
CA GLN A 78 14.02 2.78 5.51
C GLN A 78 13.39 2.23 4.23
N TYR A 79 14.19 1.72 3.28
CA TYR A 79 13.68 1.12 2.04
C TYR A 79 12.67 -0.01 2.31
N ILE A 80 12.98 -0.91 3.24
CA ILE A 80 12.07 -2.01 3.62
C ILE A 80 10.82 -1.49 4.35
N ALA A 81 10.97 -0.47 5.20
CA ALA A 81 9.86 0.18 5.89
C ALA A 81 8.90 0.92 4.93
N GLU A 82 9.41 1.39 3.79
CA GLU A 82 8.62 2.05 2.74
C GLU A 82 7.94 1.04 1.79
N GLY A 83 7.97 -0.26 2.11
CA GLY A 83 7.43 -1.29 1.23
C GLY A 83 8.28 -1.45 -0.03
N GLY A 84 9.60 -1.29 0.09
CA GLY A 84 10.56 -1.48 -0.99
C GLY A 84 10.61 -2.91 -1.49
N ASP A 85 9.59 -3.35 -2.24
CA ASP A 85 9.53 -4.66 -2.85
C ASP A 85 8.79 -4.63 -4.19
N PRO A 86 9.41 -4.07 -5.26
CA PRO A 86 8.73 -3.71 -6.50
C PRO A 86 8.03 -4.87 -7.22
N TYR A 87 8.39 -6.12 -6.90
CA TYR A 87 7.77 -7.31 -7.47
C TYR A 87 6.65 -7.91 -6.62
N PHE A 88 6.54 -7.52 -5.35
CA PHE A 88 5.72 -8.19 -4.33
C PHE A 88 4.63 -7.31 -3.75
N ASP A 89 4.66 -5.99 -3.97
CA ASP A 89 3.67 -5.06 -3.42
C ASP A 89 2.21 -5.45 -3.73
N GLY A 90 1.97 -6.05 -4.91
CA GLY A 90 0.65 -6.52 -5.33
C GLY A 90 0.26 -7.94 -4.88
N LEU A 91 1.16 -8.70 -4.25
CA LEU A 91 0.94 -10.10 -3.92
C LEU A 91 0.37 -10.28 -2.49
N PRO A 92 -0.47 -11.30 -2.22
CA PRO A 92 -0.93 -11.59 -0.86
C PRO A 92 0.18 -12.24 0.00
N PRO A 93 -0.02 -12.32 1.34
CA PRO A 93 0.81 -13.17 2.19
C PRO A 93 0.84 -14.61 1.66
N PRO A 94 1.98 -15.32 1.75
CA PRO A 94 3.20 -14.98 2.49
C PRO A 94 4.25 -14.18 1.68
N LEU A 95 3.98 -13.89 0.41
CA LEU A 95 4.97 -13.28 -0.49
C LEU A 95 5.16 -11.78 -0.24
N ASN A 96 4.10 -11.12 0.23
CA ASN A 96 4.15 -9.80 0.82
C ASN A 96 3.70 -9.93 2.27
N THR A 97 4.55 -9.58 3.22
CA THR A 97 4.25 -9.61 4.66
C THR A 97 3.86 -8.25 5.21
N ASP A 98 3.87 -7.21 4.38
CA ASP A 98 3.55 -5.85 4.78
C ASP A 98 2.08 -5.77 5.19
N SER A 99 1.81 -4.90 6.15
CA SER A 99 0.45 -4.64 6.61
C SER A 99 -0.40 -4.08 5.46
N TRP A 100 -1.72 -4.25 5.54
CA TRP A 100 -2.62 -3.67 4.53
C TRP A 100 -2.42 -2.16 4.39
N THR A 101 -2.18 -1.46 5.50
CA THR A 101 -1.90 -0.03 5.49
C THR A 101 -0.61 0.32 4.76
N GLN A 102 0.47 -0.43 5.02
CA GLN A 102 1.76 -0.20 4.36
C GLN A 102 1.67 -0.45 2.85
N ARG A 103 0.87 -1.42 2.41
CA ARG A 103 0.63 -1.67 0.97
C ARG A 103 -0.13 -0.54 0.27
N ILE A 104 -1.02 0.15 0.98
CA ILE A 104 -1.82 1.24 0.41
C ILE A 104 -1.07 2.57 0.49
N GLY A 105 -0.51 2.88 1.66
CA GLY A 105 0.08 4.18 1.94
C GLY A 105 1.60 4.24 1.77
N GLY A 106 2.25 3.10 1.54
CA GLY A 106 3.69 3.02 1.27
C GLY A 106 4.58 3.30 2.47
N LEU A 107 4.03 3.42 3.69
CA LEU A 107 4.81 3.67 4.91
C LEU A 107 4.46 2.64 5.98
N SER A 108 5.48 2.16 6.70
CA SER A 108 5.27 1.32 7.88
C SER A 108 4.64 2.14 9.02
N GLU A 109 3.78 1.49 9.80
CA GLU A 109 3.21 2.13 10.98
C GLU A 109 4.25 2.19 12.11
N PRO A 110 4.36 3.31 12.84
CA PRO A 110 5.27 3.44 13.96
C PRO A 110 4.83 2.52 15.10
N VAL A 111 5.81 1.96 15.82
CA VAL A 111 5.58 1.15 17.01
C VAL A 111 5.18 2.06 18.16
N THR A 112 3.90 2.04 18.56
CA THR A 112 3.35 2.86 19.65
C THR A 112 2.31 2.09 20.46
N ASP A 113 1.98 2.57 21.67
CA ASP A 113 0.94 1.97 22.52
C ASP A 113 -0.49 2.26 22.02
N PHE A 114 -0.65 3.29 21.18
CA PHE A 114 -1.94 3.63 20.60
C PHE A 114 -2.15 2.83 19.31
N VAL A 115 -3.25 2.08 19.27
CA VAL A 115 -3.65 1.36 18.06
C VAL A 115 -4.71 2.19 17.33
N PRO A 116 -4.38 2.85 16.21
CA PRO A 116 -5.36 3.61 15.45
C PRO A 116 -6.45 2.69 14.88
N PRO A 117 -7.70 3.18 14.73
CA PRO A 117 -8.79 2.40 14.16
C PRO A 117 -8.50 1.84 12.76
N ASP A 118 -8.97 0.62 12.49
CA ASP A 118 -8.78 -0.08 11.20
C ASP A 118 -9.39 0.61 9.98
N HIS A 119 -10.31 1.55 10.18
CA HIS A 119 -10.96 2.29 9.09
C HIS A 119 -10.18 3.55 8.67
N TRP A 120 -9.11 3.93 9.37
CA TRP A 120 -8.23 5.03 8.97
C TRP A 120 -7.36 4.60 7.78
N GLN A 121 -7.51 5.28 6.65
CA GLN A 121 -6.87 4.90 5.38
C GLN A 121 -5.68 5.79 5.00
N TYR A 122 -5.51 6.93 5.68
CA TYR A 122 -4.46 7.89 5.38
C TYR A 122 -3.26 7.68 6.30
N GLN A 123 -2.07 8.05 5.84
CA GLN A 123 -0.84 7.98 6.62
C GLN A 123 -0.15 9.33 6.68
N CYS A 124 0.43 9.65 7.83
CA CYS A 124 1.26 10.82 8.00
C CYS A 124 2.58 10.66 7.23
N GLN A 125 2.84 11.54 6.28
CA GLN A 125 4.05 11.53 5.44
C GLN A 125 5.36 11.66 6.22
N ARG A 126 5.31 12.15 7.47
CA ARG A 126 6.48 12.36 8.31
C ARG A 126 6.86 11.16 9.16
N CYS A 127 5.88 10.37 9.63
CA CYS A 127 6.14 9.28 10.58
C CYS A 127 5.41 7.97 10.27
N GLY A 128 4.65 7.89 9.18
CA GLY A 128 3.91 6.68 8.78
C GLY A 128 2.66 6.37 9.61
N ALA A 129 2.37 7.10 10.69
CA ALA A 129 1.19 6.87 11.52
C ALA A 129 -0.10 7.02 10.74
N ARG A 130 -1.04 6.07 10.90
CA ARG A 130 -2.41 6.20 10.36
C ARG A 130 -3.10 7.43 10.92
N VAL A 131 -3.87 8.14 10.09
CA VAL A 131 -4.65 9.32 10.48
C VAL A 131 -6.07 9.23 9.91
N GLU A 132 -7.03 9.87 10.58
CA GLU A 132 -8.44 9.79 10.21
C GLU A 132 -8.74 10.42 8.85
N HIS A 133 -8.11 11.57 8.57
CA HIS A 133 -8.30 12.35 7.37
C HIS A 133 -6.96 12.60 6.65
N GLU A 134 -7.01 12.82 5.33
CA GLU A 134 -5.85 13.25 4.53
C GLU A 134 -5.27 14.58 5.00
N ILE A 135 -6.13 15.40 5.61
CA ILE A 135 -5.86 16.75 6.08
C ILE A 135 -6.20 16.75 7.58
N ASP A 136 -5.20 16.47 8.42
CA ASP A 136 -5.38 16.45 9.88
C ASP A 136 -4.08 16.80 10.61
N ILE A 137 -4.11 16.74 11.94
CA ILE A 137 -2.92 16.77 12.80
C ILE A 137 -2.56 15.34 13.17
N CYS A 138 -1.29 14.98 13.00
CA CYS A 138 -0.84 13.63 13.26
C CYS A 138 -0.79 13.44 14.77
N TRP A 139 -1.59 12.50 15.29
CA TRP A 139 -1.61 12.18 16.72
C TRP A 139 -0.25 11.69 17.24
N ASN A 140 0.60 11.12 16.38
CA ASN A 140 1.89 10.55 16.78
C ASN A 140 3.02 11.60 16.81
N CYS A 141 3.23 12.33 15.71
CA CYS A 141 4.37 13.26 15.59
C CYS A 141 3.97 14.74 15.57
N GLY A 142 2.68 15.08 15.60
CA GLY A 142 2.18 16.45 15.58
C GLY A 142 2.28 17.16 14.23
N ASN A 143 2.71 16.48 13.16
CA ASN A 143 2.73 17.03 11.80
C ASN A 143 1.35 17.59 11.42
N GLY A 144 1.28 18.75 10.76
CA GLY A 144 0.01 19.46 10.51
C GLY A 144 -0.40 20.43 11.63
N ASN A 145 0.35 20.49 12.74
CA ASN A 145 0.15 21.50 13.79
C ASN A 145 1.12 22.68 13.68
N ASP A 146 1.87 22.77 12.58
CA ASP A 146 2.86 23.82 12.38
C ASP A 146 2.19 25.17 12.16
N THR A 147 2.84 26.22 12.68
CA THR A 147 2.36 27.60 12.54
C THR A 147 3.48 28.44 11.97
N GLN A 148 3.23 29.13 10.87
CA GLN A 148 4.21 30.02 10.25
C GLN A 148 3.69 31.45 10.18
N GLN A 149 4.60 32.40 10.33
CA GLN A 149 4.28 33.81 10.16
C GLN A 149 4.28 34.17 8.68
N CYS A 150 3.16 34.70 8.21
CA CYS A 150 3.04 35.22 6.86
C CYS A 150 3.98 36.41 6.64
N HIS A 151 4.93 36.30 5.72
CA HIS A 151 5.86 37.41 5.39
C HIS A 151 5.16 38.69 4.90
N GLY A 152 4.01 38.57 4.21
CA GLY A 152 3.31 39.73 3.65
C GLY A 152 2.57 40.61 4.67
N CYS A 153 1.95 40.00 5.69
CA CYS A 153 1.09 40.72 6.64
C CYS A 153 1.39 40.45 8.13
N GLY A 154 2.36 39.57 8.43
CA GLY A 154 2.76 39.22 9.78
C GLY A 154 1.79 38.30 10.54
N LEU A 155 0.70 37.84 9.91
CA LEU A 155 -0.29 36.97 10.53
C LEU A 155 0.26 35.53 10.69
N PHE A 156 0.04 34.92 11.86
CA PHE A 156 0.35 33.52 12.08
C PHE A 156 -0.71 32.64 11.43
N VAL A 157 -0.31 31.82 10.46
CA VAL A 157 -1.17 30.87 9.76
C VAL A 157 -0.80 29.47 10.23
N LYS A 158 -1.83 28.71 10.62
CA LYS A 158 -1.69 27.30 10.94
C LYS A 158 -1.76 26.47 9.66
N GLU A 159 -0.95 25.43 9.59
CA GLU A 159 -0.94 24.53 8.45
C GLU A 159 -2.33 23.89 8.24
N PRO A 160 -2.89 23.93 7.02
CA PRO A 160 -4.18 23.32 6.76
C PRO A 160 -4.08 21.80 6.65
N SER A 161 -3.00 21.27 6.07
CA SER A 161 -2.79 19.85 5.77
C SER A 161 -1.33 19.44 5.98
N PHE A 162 -1.06 18.16 6.22
CA PHE A 162 0.28 17.62 6.48
C PHE A 162 1.35 18.13 5.50
N GLY A 163 2.34 18.88 6.02
CA GLY A 163 3.50 19.32 5.24
C GLY A 163 3.14 20.25 4.08
N ALA A 164 1.97 20.89 4.09
CA ALA A 164 1.61 21.92 3.13
C ALA A 164 2.63 23.06 3.08
N PHE A 165 3.25 23.46 4.18
CA PHE A 165 4.29 24.48 4.16
C PHE A 165 5.54 24.02 3.38
N GLU A 166 5.89 22.75 3.44
CA GLU A 166 7.08 22.20 2.78
C GLU A 166 6.82 21.81 1.30
N THR A 167 5.59 21.40 0.98
CA THR A 167 5.25 20.82 -0.33
C THR A 167 4.61 21.84 -1.27
N THR A 168 3.35 22.20 -1.02
CA THR A 168 2.52 23.02 -1.92
C THR A 168 2.59 24.52 -1.61
N GLY A 169 2.90 24.86 -0.37
CA GLY A 169 2.74 26.17 0.24
C GLY A 169 1.31 26.43 0.71
N VAL A 170 1.17 27.26 1.73
CA VAL A 170 -0.12 27.66 2.30
C VAL A 170 -0.44 29.08 1.90
N ILE A 171 -1.63 29.34 1.35
CA ILE A 171 -2.06 30.70 1.01
C ILE A 171 -2.53 31.41 2.28
N CYS A 172 -1.93 32.57 2.58
CA CYS A 172 -2.38 33.41 3.68
C CYS A 172 -3.80 33.93 3.40
N PRO A 173 -4.78 33.69 4.29
CA PRO A 173 -6.17 34.08 4.05
C PRO A 173 -6.39 35.61 4.06
N HIS A 174 -5.41 36.38 4.55
CA HIS A 174 -5.52 37.83 4.67
C HIS A 174 -4.95 38.58 3.46
N CYS A 175 -3.75 38.21 3.01
CA CYS A 175 -3.04 38.93 1.94
C CYS A 175 -2.73 38.08 0.70
N ASN A 176 -3.23 36.84 0.64
CA ASN A 176 -3.05 35.89 -0.45
C ASN A 176 -1.59 35.56 -0.82
N SER A 177 -0.62 35.89 0.04
CA SER A 177 0.77 35.47 -0.16
C SER A 177 0.93 33.99 0.16
N VAL A 178 1.74 33.29 -0.64
CA VAL A 178 2.11 31.90 -0.38
C VAL A 178 3.16 31.85 0.74
N ILE A 179 2.92 31.00 1.73
CA ILE A 179 3.80 30.73 2.87
C ILE A 179 4.44 29.36 2.65
N ARG A 180 5.76 29.27 2.71
CA ARG A 180 6.54 28.02 2.59
C ARG A 180 7.67 28.00 3.62
N ALA A 181 7.98 26.81 4.12
CA ALA A 181 9.10 26.56 5.02
C ALA A 181 10.45 26.71 4.30
#